data_AF-A0A1I9YWD0-F1
#
_entry.id   AF-A0A1I9YWD0-F1
#
_cell.length_a   1.000
_cell.length_b   1.000
_cell.length_c   1.000
_cell.angle_alpha   90.00
_cell.angle_beta   90.00
_cell.angle_gamma   90.00
#
_symmetry.space_group_name_H-M   'P 1'
#
loop_
_entity.id
_entity.type
_entity.pdbx_description
1 polymer ?
#
loop_
_entity_poly.entity_id
_entity_poly.type
_entity_poly.pdbx_seq_one_letter_code
_entity_poly.pdbx_strand_id
1 'polypeptide(L)'
;MLDAFRAEQTDPMIFRTMGELGRFHLTAPKTYGPKELNYVKCGLVARQVERVDSGYRSTMSGQSSRIMEPINEFGSDALKQKYLPCLTKGERIPYWRFWRC
;
A
#
# COMPACT_ATOMS: atom_id res chain seq x y z
N MET A 1 11.12 -16.03 4.12
CA MET A 1 10.74 -15.18 5.26
C MET A 1 11.89 -15.03 6.25
N LEU A 2 12.24 -16.09 7.00
CA LEU A 2 13.38 -16.08 7.92
C LEU A 2 14.71 -15.77 7.22
N ASP A 3 14.96 -16.38 6.06
CA ASP A 3 16.18 -16.10 5.30
C ASP A 3 16.21 -14.67 4.73
N ALA A 4 15.05 -14.18 4.28
CA ALA A 4 14.91 -12.80 3.81
C ALA A 4 15.17 -11.79 4.95
N PHE A 5 14.66 -12.06 6.16
CA PHE A 5 14.96 -11.25 7.35
C PHE A 5 16.45 -11.29 7.71
N ARG A 6 17.05 -12.49 7.76
CA ARG A 6 18.47 -12.68 8.07
C ARG A 6 19.41 -12.05 7.04
N ALA A 7 19.00 -12.04 5.78
CA ALA A 7 19.75 -11.46 4.67
C ALA A 7 19.41 -9.98 4.43
N GLU A 8 18.53 -9.38 5.24
CA GLU A 8 18.06 -7.99 5.09
C GLU A 8 17.49 -7.68 3.70
N GLN A 9 16.81 -8.67 3.11
CA GLN A 9 16.24 -8.59 1.76
C GLN A 9 14.72 -8.55 1.81
N THR A 10 14.12 -7.89 0.82
CA THR A 10 12.67 -7.90 0.61
C THR A 10 12.36 -8.14 -0.86
N ASP A 11 11.52 -9.13 -1.14
CA ASP A 11 11.04 -9.40 -2.48
C ASP A 11 9.96 -8.37 -2.87
N PRO A 12 10.18 -7.53 -3.90
CA PRO A 12 9.19 -6.55 -4.34
C PRO A 12 7.86 -7.17 -4.80
N MET A 13 7.87 -8.43 -5.24
CA MET A 13 6.67 -9.13 -5.70
C MET A 13 5.62 -9.28 -4.61
N ILE A 14 6.04 -9.36 -3.34
CA ILE A 14 5.12 -9.48 -2.19
C ILE A 14 4.16 -8.28 -2.17
N PHE A 15 4.66 -7.07 -2.41
CA PHE A 15 3.83 -5.87 -2.40
C PHE A 15 2.94 -5.78 -3.64
N ARG A 16 3.39 -6.27 -4.80
CA ARG A 16 2.53 -6.38 -5.97
C ARG A 16 1.33 -7.30 -5.69
N THR A 17 1.59 -8.47 -5.12
CA THR A 17 0.54 -9.40 -4.69
C THR A 17 -0.38 -8.77 -3.63
N MET A 18 0.15 -8.01 -2.68
CA MET A 18 -0.68 -7.26 -1.72
C MET A 18 -1.60 -6.25 -2.40
N GLY A 19 -1.13 -5.58 -3.45
CA GLY A 19 -1.94 -4.67 -4.26
C GLY A 19 -3.02 -5.36 -5.08
N GLU A 20 -2.70 -6.51 -5.70
CA GLU A 20 -3.68 -7.35 -6.41
C GLU A 20 -4.79 -7.85 -5.49
N LEU A 21 -4.46 -8.17 -4.23
CA LEU A 21 -5.44 -8.54 -3.21
C LEU A 21 -6.21 -7.34 -2.62
N GLY A 22 -5.91 -6.13 -3.09
CA GLY A 22 -6.50 -4.88 -2.64
C GLY A 22 -6.25 -4.65 -1.16
N ARG A 23 -4.98 -4.65 -0.73
CA ARG A 23 -4.54 -4.46 0.66
C ARG A 23 -3.92 -3.08 0.93
N PHE A 24 -3.72 -2.25 -0.09
CA PHE A 24 -3.33 -0.85 0.09
C PHE A 24 -4.56 0.06 0.11
N HIS A 25 -4.46 1.16 0.88
CA HIS A 25 -5.42 2.26 0.89
C HIS A 25 -6.87 1.77 1.09
N LEU A 26 -7.04 0.87 2.06
CA LEU A 26 -8.28 0.16 2.36
C LEU A 26 -9.44 1.07 2.78
N THR A 27 -9.16 2.30 3.20
CA THR A 27 -10.13 3.29 3.68
C THR A 27 -10.54 4.28 2.60
N ALA A 28 -10.01 4.14 1.39
CA ALA A 28 -10.21 5.11 0.32
C ALA A 28 -11.59 5.02 -0.32
N PRO A 29 -12.07 6.13 -0.94
CA PRO A 29 -13.25 6.09 -1.78
C PRO A 29 -13.10 5.06 -2.90
N LYS A 30 -14.18 4.32 -3.20
CA LYS A 30 -14.22 3.28 -4.26
C LYS A 30 -13.77 3.76 -5.65
N THR A 31 -13.80 5.06 -5.90
CA THR A 31 -13.35 5.66 -7.16
C THR A 31 -11.88 5.35 -7.47
N TYR A 32 -11.04 5.24 -6.43
CA TYR A 32 -9.60 5.02 -6.58
C TYR A 32 -9.08 3.78 -5.86
N GLY A 33 -9.84 3.26 -4.89
CA GLY A 33 -9.50 2.09 -4.08
C GLY A 33 -10.32 0.84 -4.44
N PRO A 34 -9.84 -0.37 -4.11
CA PRO A 34 -10.56 -1.60 -4.36
C PRO A 34 -11.65 -1.86 -3.30
N LYS A 35 -11.58 -1.14 -2.16
CA LYS A 35 -12.40 -1.33 -0.97
C LYS A 35 -12.53 -0.01 -0.22
N GLU A 36 -13.69 0.20 0.41
CA GLU A 36 -13.97 1.28 1.35
C GLU A 36 -14.27 0.64 2.72
N LEU A 37 -13.21 0.17 3.37
CA LEU A 37 -13.27 -0.45 4.69
C LEU A 37 -13.24 0.63 5.76
N ASN A 38 -13.97 0.40 6.86
CA ASN A 38 -13.81 1.19 8.05
C ASN A 38 -12.46 0.91 8.74
N TYR A 39 -12.06 1.80 9.65
CA TYR A 39 -10.79 1.70 10.37
C TYR A 39 -10.61 0.40 11.17
N VAL A 40 -11.71 -0.17 11.72
CA VAL A 40 -11.66 -1.44 12.45
C VAL A 40 -11.25 -2.58 11.53
N LYS A 41 -11.87 -2.71 10.35
CA LYS A 41 -11.53 -3.73 9.35
C LYS A 41 -10.11 -3.53 8.80
N CYS A 42 -9.70 -2.27 8.58
CA CYS A 42 -8.31 -1.95 8.21
C CYS A 42 -7.31 -2.44 9.27
N GLY A 43 -7.59 -2.17 10.55
CA GLY A 43 -6.77 -2.63 11.68
C GLY A 43 -6.66 -4.15 11.78
N LEU A 44 -7.75 -4.88 11.50
CA LEU A 44 -7.72 -6.34 11.44
C LEU A 44 -6.81 -6.85 10.32
N VAL A 45 -6.83 -6.23 9.14
CA VAL A 45 -5.91 -6.59 8.04
C VAL A 45 -4.47 -6.31 8.43
N ALA A 46 -4.18 -5.13 8.99
CA ALA A 46 -2.84 -4.78 9.45
C ALA A 46 -2.32 -5.77 10.51
N ARG A 47 -3.16 -6.18 11.47
CA ARG A 47 -2.83 -7.19 12.47
C ARG A 47 -2.47 -8.55 11.86
N GLN A 48 -3.17 -8.97 10.80
CA GLN A 48 -2.85 -10.25 10.14
C GLN A 48 -1.52 -10.19 9.38
N VAL A 49 -1.20 -9.05 8.75
CA VAL A 49 0.09 -8.86 8.06
C VAL A 49 1.23 -8.81 9.09
N GLU A 50 1.06 -8.06 10.18
CA GLU A 50 2.08 -7.93 11.23
C GLU A 50 2.35 -9.21 11.99
N ARG A 51 1.37 -10.11 12.10
CA ARG A 51 1.57 -11.45 12.65
C ARG A 51 2.64 -12.24 11.87
N VAL A 52 2.79 -11.94 10.59
CA VAL A 52 3.84 -12.54 9.75
C VAL A 52 5.13 -11.72 9.87
N ASP A 53 5.05 -10.41 9.65
CA ASP A 53 6.21 -9.51 9.68
C ASP A 53 5.84 -8.04 9.81
N SER A 54 6.51 -7.36 10.73
CA SER A 54 6.29 -5.95 11.03
C SER A 54 6.86 -5.02 9.96
N GLY A 55 7.88 -5.44 9.22
CA GLY A 55 8.41 -4.73 8.05
C GLY A 55 7.39 -4.63 6.93
N TYR A 56 6.71 -5.73 6.60
CA TYR A 56 5.63 -5.73 5.60
C TYR A 56 4.46 -4.84 6.00
N ARG A 57 4.01 -4.90 7.26
CA ARG A 57 2.96 -4.01 7.76
C ARG A 57 3.42 -2.55 7.76
N SER A 58 4.70 -2.28 7.99
CA SER A 58 5.28 -0.92 7.93
C SER A 58 5.23 -0.34 6.54
N THR A 59 5.62 -1.12 5.53
CA THR A 59 5.52 -0.67 4.14
C THR A 59 4.07 -0.51 3.69
N MET A 60 3.18 -1.44 4.06
CA MET A 60 1.74 -1.33 3.75
C MET A 60 1.12 -0.06 4.33
N SER A 61 1.38 0.21 5.61
CA SER A 61 0.90 1.41 6.28
C SER A 61 1.55 2.66 5.70
N GLY A 62 2.86 2.65 5.49
CA GLY A 62 3.60 3.79 4.96
C GLY A 62 3.12 4.23 3.58
N GLN A 63 2.90 3.27 2.67
CA GLN A 63 2.34 3.56 1.34
C GLN A 63 0.93 4.16 1.43
N SER A 64 0.07 3.58 2.27
CA SER A 64 -1.32 4.02 2.39
C SER A 64 -1.43 5.40 3.03
N SER A 65 -0.77 5.64 4.18
CA SER A 65 -0.96 6.86 4.97
C SER A 65 -0.02 8.00 4.60
N ARG A 66 1.20 7.72 4.12
CA ARG A 66 2.19 8.79 3.82
C ARG A 66 2.19 9.22 2.36
N ILE A 67 1.56 8.44 1.48
CA ILE A 67 1.62 8.69 0.04
C ILE A 67 0.23 8.76 -0.56
N MET A 68 -0.58 7.72 -0.38
CA MET A 68 -1.90 7.67 -1.00
C MET A 68 -2.88 8.63 -0.33
N GLU A 69 -2.92 8.69 1.01
CA GLU A 69 -3.79 9.62 1.75
C GLU A 69 -3.53 11.08 1.38
N PRO A 70 -2.27 11.60 1.37
CA PRO A 70 -2.02 12.99 0.99
C PRO A 70 -2.35 13.30 -0.48
N ILE A 71 -2.16 12.37 -1.41
CA ILE A 71 -2.58 12.56 -2.80
C ILE A 71 -4.11 12.62 -2.90
N ASN A 72 -4.80 11.76 -2.16
CA ASN A 72 -6.26 11.72 -2.14
C ASN A 72 -6.86 12.97 -1.50
N GLU A 73 -6.27 13.48 -0.43
CA GLU A 73 -6.76 14.64 0.31
C GLU A 73 -6.36 15.97 -0.36
N PHE A 74 -5.09 16.13 -0.74
CA PHE A 74 -4.52 17.42 -1.17
C PHE A 74 -4.12 17.48 -2.64
N GLY A 75 -4.13 16.35 -3.36
CA GLY A 75 -3.78 16.33 -4.78
C GLY A 75 -4.85 16.96 -5.68
N SER A 76 -4.46 17.45 -6.85
CA SER A 76 -5.41 17.80 -7.92
C SER A 76 -6.03 16.53 -8.52
N ASP A 77 -7.17 16.66 -9.20
CA ASP A 77 -7.83 15.52 -9.85
C ASP A 77 -6.91 14.80 -10.84
N ALA A 78 -6.08 15.57 -11.57
CA ALA A 78 -5.06 15.02 -12.46
C ALA A 78 -4.02 14.16 -11.71
N LEU A 79 -3.59 14.58 -10.51
CA LEU A 79 -2.67 13.79 -9.68
C LEU A 79 -3.35 12.52 -9.14
N LYS A 80 -4.59 12.63 -8.66
CA LYS A 80 -5.37 11.50 -8.15
C LYS A 80 -5.54 10.43 -9.23
N GLN A 81 -6.01 10.82 -10.42
CA GLN A 81 -6.22 9.92 -11.54
C GLN A 81 -4.91 9.29 -12.06
N LYS A 82 -3.80 10.05 -12.04
CA LYS A 82 -2.50 9.56 -12.51
C LYS A 82 -1.85 8.55 -11.56
N TYR A 83 -1.96 8.75 -10.23
CA TYR A 83 -1.15 8.01 -9.26
C TYR A 83 -1.95 6.99 -8.43
N LEU A 84 -3.16 7.31 -7.97
CA LEU A 84 -3.89 6.43 -7.05
C LEU A 84 -4.21 5.05 -7.64
N PRO A 85 -4.59 4.90 -8.93
CA PRO A 85 -4.88 3.58 -9.50
C PRO A 85 -3.67 2.64 -9.49
N CYS A 86 -2.49 3.10 -9.89
CA CYS A 86 -1.29 2.27 -9.92
C CYS A 86 -0.72 1.98 -8.52
N LEU A 87 -0.84 2.93 -7.58
CA LEU A 87 -0.41 2.73 -6.19
C LEU A 87 -1.31 1.74 -5.46
N THR A 88 -2.61 1.78 -5.74
CA THR A 88 -3.59 0.85 -5.18
C THR A 88 -3.34 -0.59 -5.61
N LYS A 89 -3.00 -0.79 -6.88
CA LYS A 89 -2.68 -2.11 -7.45
C LYS A 89 -1.31 -2.65 -7.02
N GLY A 90 -0.52 -1.89 -6.26
CA GLY A 90 0.83 -2.31 -5.86
C GLY A 90 1.80 -2.42 -7.04
N GLU A 91 1.46 -1.85 -8.20
CA GLU A 91 2.36 -1.77 -9.37
C GLU A 91 3.58 -0.90 -9.07
N ARG A 92 3.48 -0.07 -8.03
CA ARG A 92 4.51 0.88 -7.60
C ARG A 92 4.59 0.95 -6.09
N ILE A 93 5.82 0.94 -5.60
CA ILE A 93 6.16 1.21 -4.20
C ILE A 93 7.14 2.37 -4.21
N PRO A 94 6.74 3.57 -3.76
CA PRO A 94 7.49 4.79 -4.05
C PRO A 94 8.88 4.85 -3.41
N TYR A 95 9.14 4.06 -2.36
CA TYR A 95 10.46 3.99 -1.72
C TYR A 95 11.53 3.32 -2.59
N TRP A 96 11.14 2.48 -3.56
CA TRP A 96 12.07 1.67 -4.38
C TRP A 96 12.35 2.26 -5.76
N ARG A 97 11.48 3.16 -6.25
CA ARG A 97 11.66 3.92 -7.48
C ARG A 97 10.93 5.25 -7.35
N PHE A 98 11.68 6.34 -7.21
CA PHE A 98 11.12 7.69 -7.23
C PHE A 98 10.38 7.94 -8.56
N TRP A 99 9.05 8.05 -8.46
CA TRP A 99 8.14 8.81 -9.34
C TRP A 99 8.42 8.83 -10.85
N ARG A 100 8.37 7.68 -11.54
CA ARG A 100 8.23 7.65 -13.01
C ARG A 100 6.90 7.07 -13.45
N CYS A 101 5.82 7.86 -13.34
CA CYS A 101 4.53 7.58 -14.01
C CYS A 101 4.55 8.14 -15.41
#